data_AF-A0A7V9P257-F1
#
_entry.id   AF-A0A7V9P257-F1
#
_cell.length_a   1.000
_cell.length_b   1.000
_cell.length_c   1.000
_cell.angle_alpha   90.00
_cell.angle_beta   90.00
_cell.angle_gamma   90.00
#
_symmetry.space_group_name_H-M   'P 1'
#
loop_
_entity.id
_entity.type
_entity.pdbx_description
1 polymer ?
#
loop_
_entity_poly.entity_id
_entity_poly.type
_entity_poly.pdbx_seq_one_letter_code
_entity_poly.pdbx_strand_id
1 'polypeptide(L)'
;MMCKKNYFIFILLTSCFVSFAQYVLPNEEVIFSFETQSGKKVTLNKDKENKYIIYRFGTKNKVELEFSDKTKNSFKQFNYSFYMRGGGAQNEDMDLNYVSFTNVNYKYVIYDPYYAVGNKKEIGIKVIDLKTSQPQTIKGNYTTRKGTLINFRDNALISVDEVLPE
;
A
#
# COMPACT_ATOMS: atom_id res chain seq x y z
N MET A 1 -65.05 -1.03 34.97
CA MET A 1 -63.92 -0.07 34.94
C MET A 1 -62.63 -0.87 34.81
N MET A 2 -62.11 -1.03 33.59
CA MET A 2 -60.82 -1.69 33.33
C MET A 2 -60.05 -0.83 32.32
N CYS A 3 -59.00 -0.17 32.81
CA CYS A 3 -58.13 0.68 32.03
C CYS A 3 -57.02 -0.19 31.42
N LYS A 4 -57.02 -0.39 30.10
CA LYS A 4 -55.96 -1.13 29.39
C LYS A 4 -54.72 -0.26 29.32
N LYS A 5 -53.64 -0.71 29.94
CA LYS A 5 -52.32 -0.07 29.92
C LYS A 5 -51.63 -0.40 28.60
N ASN A 6 -51.57 0.56 27.68
CA ASN A 6 -50.81 0.43 26.44
C ASN A 6 -49.33 0.63 26.74
N TYR A 7 -48.53 -0.43 26.64
CA TYR A 7 -47.08 -0.36 26.68
C TYR A 7 -46.55 0.02 25.30
N PHE A 8 -46.10 1.27 25.15
CA PHE A 8 -45.39 1.73 23.97
C PHE A 8 -43.94 1.22 24.06
N ILE A 9 -43.60 0.18 23.31
CA ILE A 9 -42.22 -0.32 23.20
C ILE A 9 -41.47 0.60 22.23
N PHE A 10 -40.54 1.41 22.77
CA PHE A 10 -39.62 2.23 21.98
C PHE A 10 -38.42 1.36 21.57
N ILE A 11 -38.41 0.86 20.34
CA ILE A 11 -37.26 0.13 19.79
C ILE A 11 -36.20 1.16 19.39
N LEU A 12 -35.16 1.33 20.21
CA LEU A 12 -33.96 2.09 19.85
C LEU A 12 -33.20 1.30 18.78
N LEU A 13 -33.39 1.66 17.50
CA LEU A 13 -32.55 1.21 16.40
C LEU A 13 -31.17 1.87 16.55
N THR A 14 -30.29 1.26 17.34
CA THR A 14 -28.87 1.59 17.37
C THR A 14 -28.26 1.13 16.04
N SER A 15 -28.19 2.05 15.08
CA SER A 15 -27.44 1.84 13.85
C SER A 15 -25.96 1.64 14.20
N CYS A 16 -25.51 0.39 14.25
CA CYS A 16 -24.09 0.06 14.19
C CYS A 16 -23.57 0.56 12.84
N PHE A 17 -23.09 1.80 12.80
CA PHE A 17 -22.31 2.29 11.68
C PHE A 17 -21.02 1.48 11.62
N VAL A 18 -21.02 0.44 10.79
CA VAL A 18 -19.79 -0.27 10.44
C VAL A 18 -18.99 0.69 9.57
N SER A 19 -18.11 1.46 10.20
CA SER A 19 -17.17 2.32 9.49
C SER A 19 -16.20 1.41 8.74
N PHE A 20 -16.35 1.33 7.42
CA PHE A 20 -15.37 0.67 6.57
C PHE A 20 -14.13 1.55 6.49
N ALA A 21 -12.95 0.93 6.55
CA ALA A 21 -11.71 1.69 6.42
C ALA A 21 -11.62 2.34 5.04
N GLN A 22 -11.43 3.66 5.04
CA GLN A 22 -11.26 4.43 3.82
C GLN A 22 -9.78 4.43 3.42
N TYR A 23 -9.43 3.59 2.46
CA TYR A 23 -8.06 3.47 1.96
C TYR A 23 -7.71 4.52 0.90
N VAL A 24 -8.70 5.12 0.26
CA VAL A 24 -8.51 6.16 -0.78
C VAL A 24 -9.52 7.28 -0.49
N LEU A 25 -9.01 8.49 -0.31
CA LEU A 25 -9.85 9.68 -0.10
C LEU A 25 -10.41 10.21 -1.42
N PRO A 26 -11.49 11.01 -1.44
CA PRO A 26 -12.08 11.49 -2.69
C PRO A 26 -11.14 12.36 -3.53
N ASN A 27 -10.20 13.05 -2.89
CA ASN A 27 -9.15 13.85 -3.53
C ASN A 27 -7.90 13.04 -3.90
N GLU A 28 -7.85 11.76 -3.54
CA GLU A 28 -6.72 10.88 -3.85
C GLU A 28 -7.00 10.04 -5.09
N GLU A 29 -5.92 9.58 -5.72
CA GLU A 29 -5.92 8.52 -6.71
C GLU A 29 -4.88 7.46 -6.35
N VAL A 30 -5.14 6.22 -6.76
CA VAL A 30 -4.28 5.08 -6.48
C VAL A 30 -3.10 5.08 -7.45
N ILE A 31 -1.88 5.11 -6.92
CA ILE A 31 -0.65 4.85 -7.69
C ILE A 31 -0.45 3.33 -7.79
N PHE A 32 -0.56 2.65 -6.66
CA PHE A 32 -0.34 1.21 -6.55
C PHE A 32 -1.14 0.63 -5.40
N SER A 33 -1.77 -0.53 -5.59
CA SER A 33 -2.46 -1.22 -4.50
C SER A 33 -2.58 -2.71 -4.75
N PHE A 34 -2.74 -3.49 -3.68
CA PHE A 34 -3.02 -4.91 -3.72
C PHE A 34 -3.54 -5.39 -2.35
N GLU A 35 -4.03 -6.63 -2.31
CA GLU A 35 -4.36 -7.33 -1.08
C GLU A 35 -3.26 -8.33 -0.73
N THR A 36 -2.95 -8.49 0.56
CA THR A 36 -2.03 -9.51 1.05
C THR A 36 -2.66 -10.89 0.98
N GLN A 37 -1.85 -11.94 1.06
CA GLN A 37 -2.36 -13.31 1.19
C GLN A 37 -3.21 -13.51 2.46
N SER A 38 -3.07 -12.65 3.47
CA SER A 38 -3.90 -12.63 4.68
C SER A 38 -5.16 -11.76 4.56
N GLY A 39 -5.45 -11.19 3.38
CA GLY A 39 -6.62 -10.34 3.14
C GLY A 39 -6.50 -8.91 3.68
N LYS A 40 -5.31 -8.47 4.09
CA LYS A 40 -5.03 -7.07 4.41
C LYS A 40 -4.85 -6.27 3.12
N LYS A 41 -5.12 -4.97 3.15
CA LYS A 41 -5.01 -4.09 2.00
C LYS A 41 -3.76 -3.22 2.10
N VAL A 42 -3.10 -3.02 0.97
CA VAL A 42 -1.97 -2.12 0.77
C VAL A 42 -2.36 -1.09 -0.28
N THR A 43 -2.19 0.20 0.00
CA THR A 43 -2.38 1.26 -1.01
C THR A 43 -1.28 2.29 -0.90
N LEU A 44 -0.71 2.68 -2.04
CA LEU A 44 0.07 3.88 -2.24
C LEU A 44 -0.76 4.81 -3.12
N ASN A 45 -1.13 5.97 -2.59
CA ASN A 45 -1.98 6.94 -3.24
C ASN A 45 -1.27 8.29 -3.31
N LYS A 46 -1.74 9.17 -4.19
CA LYS A 46 -1.40 10.59 -4.12
C LYS A 46 -2.65 11.43 -4.22
N ASP A 47 -2.56 12.65 -3.72
CA ASP A 47 -3.52 13.68 -4.07
C ASP A 47 -3.52 13.94 -5.58
N LYS A 48 -4.71 14.13 -6.17
CA LYS A 48 -4.89 14.35 -7.61
C LYS A 48 -4.15 15.58 -8.13
N GLU A 49 -3.88 16.57 -7.28
CA GLU A 49 -3.10 17.78 -7.60
C GLU A 49 -1.64 17.68 -7.12
N ASN A 50 -1.14 16.47 -6.82
CA ASN A 50 0.21 16.21 -6.33
C ASN A 50 0.55 17.01 -5.05
N LYS A 51 -0.42 17.19 -4.15
CA LYS A 51 -0.20 17.86 -2.86
C LYS A 51 0.50 16.98 -1.84
N TYR A 52 0.32 15.66 -1.91
CA TYR A 52 0.99 14.68 -1.05
C TYR A 52 0.94 13.27 -1.66
N ILE A 53 1.73 12.36 -1.11
CA ILE A 53 1.72 10.90 -1.34
C ILE A 53 1.48 10.21 0.00
N ILE A 54 0.74 9.10 0.00
CA ILE A 54 0.36 8.39 1.21
C ILE A 54 0.21 6.88 0.98
N TYR A 55 0.91 6.13 1.79
CA TYR A 55 0.81 4.71 2.03
C TYR A 55 -0.21 4.39 3.13
N ARG A 56 -1.00 3.33 2.92
CA ARG A 56 -1.87 2.74 3.95
C ARG A 56 -1.80 1.22 3.92
N PHE A 57 -1.84 0.63 5.11
CA PHE A 57 -1.91 -0.80 5.33
C PHE A 57 -2.92 -1.14 6.42
N GLY A 58 -3.67 -2.22 6.26
CA GLY A 58 -4.54 -2.72 7.33
C GLY A 58 -5.58 -3.74 6.88
N THR A 59 -6.62 -3.94 7.68
CA THR A 59 -7.73 -4.84 7.35
C THR A 59 -8.82 -4.13 6.55
N LYS A 60 -9.81 -4.88 6.05
CA LYS A 60 -11.03 -4.32 5.43
C LYS A 60 -11.70 -3.24 6.28
N ASN A 61 -11.63 -3.35 7.61
CA ASN A 61 -12.38 -2.51 8.54
C ASN A 61 -11.52 -1.44 9.21
N LYS A 62 -10.19 -1.56 9.18
CA LYS A 62 -9.30 -0.64 9.88
C LYS A 62 -7.99 -0.43 9.12
N VAL A 63 -7.63 0.83 8.90
CA VAL A 63 -6.25 1.21 8.55
C VAL A 63 -5.41 1.07 9.82
N GLU A 64 -4.39 0.21 9.75
CA GLU A 64 -3.50 -0.12 10.87
C GLU A 64 -2.21 0.72 10.82
N LEU A 65 -1.79 1.11 9.62
CA LEU A 65 -0.65 1.98 9.39
C LEU A 65 -1.00 2.96 8.26
N GLU A 66 -0.80 4.25 8.52
CA GLU A 66 -0.86 5.34 7.54
C GLU A 66 0.47 6.09 7.59
N PHE A 67 1.04 6.37 6.42
CA PHE A 67 2.29 7.11 6.28
C PHE A 67 2.33 7.72 4.88
N SER A 68 2.63 8.97 4.62
CA SER A 68 3.15 9.99 5.51
C SER A 68 2.08 11.02 5.91
N ASP A 69 2.53 12.18 6.39
CA ASP A 69 1.72 13.39 6.49
C ASP A 69 1.17 13.84 5.13
N LYS A 70 0.06 14.59 5.14
CA LYS A 70 -0.63 15.07 3.93
C LYS A 70 -0.12 16.44 3.50
N THR A 71 1.20 16.57 3.34
CA THR A 71 1.87 17.80 2.89
C THR A 71 2.76 17.53 1.69
N LYS A 72 3.21 18.59 0.98
CA LYS A 72 4.14 18.43 -0.15
C LYS A 72 5.47 17.77 0.25
N ASN A 73 5.85 17.81 1.52
CA ASN A 73 7.07 17.18 1.98
C ASN A 73 6.97 15.65 2.05
N SER A 74 5.76 15.07 1.98
CA SER A 74 5.53 13.62 1.94
C SER A 74 6.39 12.94 0.88
N PHE A 75 6.52 13.54 -0.30
CA PHE A 75 7.23 12.96 -1.43
C PHE A 75 8.71 12.69 -1.15
N LYS A 76 9.33 13.54 -0.32
CA LYS A 76 10.74 13.40 0.09
C LYS A 76 10.96 12.25 1.09
N GLN A 77 9.90 11.64 1.59
CA GLN A 77 9.96 10.55 2.56
C GLN A 77 9.89 9.16 1.90
N PHE A 78 9.68 9.13 0.59
CA PHE A 78 9.66 7.91 -0.21
C PHE A 78 10.81 7.94 -1.21
N ASN A 79 11.41 6.78 -1.44
CA ASN A 79 12.38 6.58 -2.51
C ASN A 79 11.90 5.47 -3.43
N TYR A 80 12.05 5.68 -4.73
CA TYR A 80 11.90 4.66 -5.75
C TYR A 80 13.26 4.07 -6.08
N SER A 81 13.31 2.77 -6.35
CA SER A 81 14.51 2.10 -6.88
C SER A 81 14.07 1.00 -7.82
N PHE A 82 14.91 0.71 -8.81
CA PHE A 82 14.61 -0.31 -9.79
C PHE A 82 15.86 -0.96 -10.34
N TYR A 83 15.69 -2.17 -10.84
CA TYR A 83 16.69 -2.85 -11.66
C TYR A 83 16.00 -3.41 -12.89
N MET A 84 16.54 -3.10 -14.06
CA MET A 84 16.00 -3.55 -15.32
C MET A 84 17.11 -4.17 -16.16
N ARG A 85 16.90 -5.41 -16.61
CA ARG A 85 17.77 -6.12 -17.54
C ARG A 85 16.89 -6.73 -18.62
N GLY A 86 17.02 -6.27 -19.85
CA GLY A 86 16.25 -6.83 -20.96
C GLY A 86 16.87 -8.11 -21.53
N GLY A 87 16.17 -8.73 -22.49
CA GLY A 87 16.71 -9.81 -23.31
C GLY A 87 15.98 -11.14 -23.23
N GLY A 88 14.72 -11.14 -22.76
CA GLY A 88 13.89 -12.34 -22.66
C GLY A 88 14.38 -13.37 -21.64
N ALA A 89 13.73 -14.54 -21.61
CA ALA A 89 14.06 -15.59 -20.66
C ALA A 89 15.50 -16.10 -20.81
N GLN A 90 16.04 -16.13 -22.03
CA GLN A 90 17.41 -16.56 -22.32
C GLN A 90 18.49 -15.68 -21.67
N ASN A 91 18.19 -14.41 -21.43
CA ASN A 91 19.10 -13.47 -20.76
C ASN A 91 18.60 -13.11 -19.36
N GLU A 92 17.69 -13.94 -18.81
CA GLU A 92 17.10 -13.74 -17.50
C GLU A 92 16.57 -12.31 -17.34
N ASP A 93 15.71 -11.89 -18.26
CA ASP A 93 15.11 -10.56 -18.24
C ASP A 93 14.38 -10.30 -16.92
N MET A 94 14.66 -9.15 -16.33
CA MET A 94 14.19 -8.72 -15.02
C MET A 94 13.68 -7.29 -15.09
N ASP A 95 12.55 -7.07 -14.43
CA ASP A 95 12.01 -5.74 -14.17
C ASP A 95 11.62 -5.66 -12.68
N LEU A 96 12.53 -5.17 -11.86
CA LEU A 96 12.41 -5.10 -10.41
C LEU A 96 12.06 -3.68 -9.99
N ASN A 97 10.93 -3.48 -9.31
CA ASN A 97 10.45 -2.17 -8.92
C ASN A 97 10.18 -2.11 -7.42
N TYR A 98 10.65 -1.04 -6.76
CA TYR A 98 10.50 -0.86 -5.33
C TYR A 98 10.17 0.57 -4.98
N VAL A 99 9.27 0.75 -4.01
CA VAL A 99 9.11 2.02 -3.28
C VAL A 99 9.41 1.74 -1.81
N SER A 100 10.28 2.54 -1.22
CA SER A 100 10.65 2.40 0.18
C SER A 100 10.49 3.68 0.97
N PHE A 101 10.25 3.54 2.27
CA PHE A 101 10.20 4.62 3.23
C PHE A 101 10.57 4.10 4.62
N THR A 102 10.91 5.01 5.52
CA THR A 102 11.21 4.67 6.92
C THR A 102 10.16 5.30 7.83
N ASN A 103 9.60 4.50 8.73
CA ASN A 103 8.75 4.99 9.80
C ASN A 103 9.30 4.50 11.16
N VAL A 104 9.74 5.44 11.99
CA VAL A 104 10.43 5.18 13.26
C VAL A 104 11.67 4.28 13.06
N ASN A 105 11.61 3.01 13.49
CA ASN A 105 12.74 2.06 13.45
C ASN A 105 12.58 0.99 12.36
N TYR A 106 11.62 1.17 11.45
CA TYR A 106 11.35 0.17 10.41
C TYR A 106 11.43 0.80 9.02
N LYS A 107 12.13 0.13 8.12
CA LYS A 107 12.08 0.40 6.68
C LYS A 107 11.03 -0.50 6.04
N TYR A 108 10.13 0.12 5.29
CA TYR A 108 9.09 -0.55 4.53
C TYR A 108 9.48 -0.52 3.06
N VAL A 109 9.38 -1.65 2.39
CA VAL A 109 9.71 -1.78 0.97
C VAL A 109 8.55 -2.47 0.25
N ILE A 110 7.79 -1.69 -0.53
CA ILE A 110 6.79 -2.23 -1.45
C ILE A 110 7.54 -2.77 -2.66
N TYR A 111 7.36 -4.03 -3.00
CA TYR A 111 8.04 -4.67 -4.14
C TYR A 111 7.05 -5.16 -5.20
N ASP A 112 7.40 -5.01 -6.48
CA ASP A 112 6.68 -5.53 -7.66
C ASP A 112 7.69 -6.03 -8.72
N PRO A 113 8.44 -7.11 -8.45
CA PRO A 113 9.40 -7.66 -9.38
C PRO A 113 8.75 -8.61 -10.40
N TYR A 114 9.28 -8.55 -11.61
CA TYR A 114 9.01 -9.47 -12.69
C TYR A 114 10.31 -10.15 -13.14
N TYR A 115 10.21 -11.46 -13.39
CA TYR A 115 11.27 -12.26 -13.99
C TYR A 115 10.72 -12.99 -15.20
N ALA A 116 11.35 -12.84 -16.37
CA ALA A 116 10.93 -13.52 -17.59
C ALA A 116 11.12 -15.03 -17.49
N VAL A 117 12.19 -15.48 -16.81
CA VAL A 117 12.40 -16.90 -16.53
C VAL A 117 11.27 -17.41 -15.64
N GLY A 118 10.53 -18.39 -16.15
CA GLY A 118 9.36 -18.94 -15.48
C GLY A 118 8.17 -17.97 -15.40
N ASN A 119 8.22 -16.81 -16.08
CA ASN A 119 7.16 -15.79 -16.06
C ASN A 119 6.71 -15.45 -14.62
N LYS A 120 7.69 -15.27 -13.73
CA LYS A 120 7.45 -15.11 -12.30
C LYS A 120 7.11 -13.66 -11.99
N LYS A 121 5.99 -13.48 -11.29
CA LYS A 121 5.48 -12.18 -10.85
C LYS A 121 5.27 -12.23 -9.36
N GLU A 122 5.87 -11.31 -8.63
CA GLU A 122 5.68 -11.21 -7.18
C GLU A 122 5.20 -9.81 -6.82
N ILE A 123 4.58 -9.70 -5.65
CA ILE A 123 4.18 -8.43 -5.07
C ILE A 123 4.14 -8.58 -3.56
N GLY A 124 4.40 -7.51 -2.81
CA GLY A 124 4.31 -7.54 -1.35
C GLY A 124 5.03 -6.39 -0.68
N ILE A 125 5.28 -6.56 0.61
CA ILE A 125 6.03 -5.62 1.44
C ILE A 125 7.12 -6.36 2.20
N LYS A 126 8.34 -5.84 2.22
CA LYS A 126 9.33 -6.18 3.26
C LYS A 126 9.27 -5.14 4.37
N VAL A 127 9.25 -5.59 5.61
CA VAL A 127 9.38 -4.74 6.81
C VAL A 127 10.71 -5.10 7.47
N ILE A 128 11.66 -4.18 7.44
CA ILE A 128 13.02 -4.40 7.93
C ILE A 128 13.18 -3.60 9.21
N ASP A 129 13.48 -4.29 10.31
CA ASP A 129 13.88 -3.64 11.56
C ASP A 129 15.30 -3.07 11.39
N LEU A 130 15.43 -1.74 11.50
CA LEU A 130 16.70 -1.03 11.32
C LEU A 130 17.72 -1.33 12.43
N LYS A 131 17.31 -1.94 13.55
CA LYS A 131 18.22 -2.34 14.63
C LYS A 131 18.84 -3.71 14.38
N THR A 132 18.09 -4.62 13.79
CA THR A 132 18.50 -6.03 13.61
C THR A 132 18.82 -6.40 12.16
N SER A 133 18.42 -5.54 11.21
CA SER A 133 18.52 -5.76 9.77
C SER A 133 17.81 -7.04 9.29
N GLN A 134 16.83 -7.53 10.05
CA GLN A 134 16.07 -8.73 9.70
C GLN A 134 14.77 -8.36 8.96
N PRO A 135 14.57 -8.81 7.70
CA PRO A 135 13.36 -8.54 6.95
C PRO A 135 12.24 -9.52 7.31
N GLN A 136 11.04 -9.00 7.53
CA GLN A 136 9.79 -9.78 7.49
C GLN A 136 9.06 -9.52 6.18
N THR A 137 8.73 -10.58 5.46
CA THR A 137 8.04 -10.47 4.15
C THR A 137 6.55 -10.72 4.31
N ILE A 138 5.74 -9.77 3.83
CA ILE A 138 4.29 -9.88 3.71
C ILE A 138 3.95 -10.04 2.24
N LYS A 139 3.62 -11.26 1.82
CA LYS A 139 3.31 -11.58 0.43
C LYS A 139 1.95 -11.02 0.01
N GLY A 140 1.90 -10.43 -1.18
CA GLY A 140 0.69 -9.96 -1.82
C GLY A 140 0.06 -11.01 -2.74
N ASN A 141 -1.24 -10.84 -2.99
CA ASN A 141 -1.96 -11.53 -4.04
C ASN A 141 -1.86 -10.73 -5.34
N TYR A 142 -0.99 -11.17 -6.25
CA TYR A 142 -0.68 -10.46 -7.49
C TYR A 142 -1.91 -10.14 -8.36
N THR A 143 -2.93 -11.01 -8.36
CA THR A 143 -4.14 -10.80 -9.19
C THR A 143 -4.99 -9.61 -8.72
N THR A 144 -4.79 -9.13 -7.50
CA THR A 144 -5.51 -7.98 -6.93
C THR A 144 -4.81 -6.64 -7.20
N ARG A 145 -3.63 -6.68 -7.85
CA ARG A 145 -2.81 -5.50 -8.12
C ARG A 145 -3.58 -4.48 -8.98
N LYS A 146 -3.52 -3.22 -8.58
CA LYS A 146 -3.97 -2.06 -9.37
C LYS A 146 -2.87 -1.02 -9.43
N GLY A 147 -2.69 -0.39 -10.59
CA GLY A 147 -1.65 0.61 -10.82
C GLY A 147 -0.27 -0.01 -11.05
N THR A 148 0.78 0.82 -11.02
CA THR A 148 2.18 0.42 -11.27
C THR A 148 3.16 1.33 -10.52
N LEU A 149 4.27 0.77 -10.06
CA LEU A 149 5.38 1.55 -9.50
C LEU A 149 6.32 2.12 -10.58
N ILE A 150 6.28 1.57 -11.80
CA ILE A 150 7.20 1.92 -12.91
C ILE A 150 7.14 3.41 -13.25
N ASN A 151 5.97 4.05 -13.07
CA ASN A 151 5.81 5.47 -13.39
C ASN A 151 6.75 6.40 -12.60
N PHE A 152 7.30 5.95 -11.46
CA PHE A 152 8.29 6.72 -10.70
C PHE A 152 9.66 6.81 -11.37
N ARG A 153 9.94 6.03 -12.43
CA ARG A 153 11.17 6.18 -13.24
C ARG A 153 11.28 7.59 -13.84
N ASP A 154 10.16 8.13 -14.29
CA ASP A 154 10.18 9.31 -15.19
C ASP A 154 9.34 10.49 -14.68
N ASN A 155 8.53 10.31 -13.63
CA ASN A 155 7.59 11.35 -13.17
C ASN A 155 8.20 12.38 -12.20
N ALA A 156 9.42 12.16 -11.72
CA ALA A 156 10.14 13.02 -10.77
C ALA A 156 9.39 13.35 -9.47
N LEU A 157 8.36 12.58 -9.10
CA LEU A 157 7.58 12.82 -7.88
C LEU A 157 8.35 12.43 -6.62
N ILE A 158 9.15 11.36 -6.68
CA ILE A 158 9.98 10.88 -5.57
C ILE A 158 11.40 10.61 -6.08
N SER A 159 12.39 10.63 -5.19
CA SER A 159 13.80 10.37 -5.55
C SER A 159 13.98 8.96 -6.08
N VAL A 160 14.91 8.82 -7.03
CA VAL A 160 15.35 7.52 -7.55
C VAL A 160 16.68 7.16 -6.90
N ASP A 161 16.70 6.06 -6.17
CA ASP A 161 17.90 5.48 -5.56
C ASP A 161 18.50 4.43 -6.50
N GLU A 162 19.81 4.48 -6.70
CA GLU A 162 20.56 3.51 -7.50
C GLU A 162 20.73 2.15 -6.79
N VAL A 163 20.53 2.13 -5.48
CA VAL A 163 20.72 0.95 -4.63
C VAL A 163 19.38 0.29 -4.35
N LEU A 164 19.27 -1.00 -4.67
CA LEU A 164 18.08 -1.77 -4.33
C LEU A 164 17.92 -1.91 -2.81
N PRO A 165 16.71 -1.75 -2.27
CA PRO A 165 16.46 -1.92 -0.85
C PRO A 165 16.50 -3.42 -0.51
N GLU A 166 17.56 -3.83 0.19
CA GLU A 166 17.72 -5.18 0.76
C GLU A 166 16.60 -5.52 1.76
#